data_AF-A0A9X6XD21-F1
#
_entry.id   AF-A0A9X6XD21-F1
#
_cell.length_a   1.000
_cell.length_b   1.000
_cell.length_c   1.000
_cell.angle_alpha   90.00
_cell.angle_beta   90.00
_cell.angle_gamma   90.00
#
_symmetry.space_group_name_H-M   'P 1'
#
loop_
_entity.id
_entity.type
_entity.pdbx_description
1 polymer ?
#
loop_
_entity_poly.entity_id
_entity_poly.type
_entity_poly.pdbx_seq_one_letter_code
_entity_poly.pdbx_strand_id
1 'polypeptide(L)' 'MGCNNKRALVVTLLLYYSSTNKHKPISIPTDKLSECGISRQTYYHVIDSLEKEQLVQTIKEPGRKMKVKLLGATEEFK' A
#
# COMPACT_ATOMS: atom_id res chain seq x y z
N MET A 1 4.23 0.38 21.91
CA MET A 1 2.97 0.76 21.25
C MET A 1 3.31 1.69 20.07
N GLY A 2 3.16 1.28 18.80
CA GLY A 2 3.52 2.19 17.70
C GLY A 2 3.43 1.66 16.26
N CYS A 3 3.27 0.34 16.07
CA CYS A 3 3.19 -0.24 14.72
C CYS A 3 1.77 -0.22 14.11
N ASN A 4 0.72 -0.21 14.93
CA ASN A 4 -0.67 -0.26 14.45
C ASN A 4 -1.06 0.99 13.64
N ASN A 5 -0.61 2.18 14.03
CA ASN A 5 -0.94 3.42 13.33
C ASN A 5 -0.30 3.49 11.93
N LYS A 6 0.92 2.97 11.76
CA LYS A 6 1.65 3.04 10.48
C LYS A 6 1.03 2.10 9.44
N ARG A 7 0.58 0.91 9.86
CA ARG A 7 -0.16 -0.03 9.00
C ARG A 7 -1.46 0.60 8.50
N ALA A 8 -2.25 1.17 9.40
CA ALA A 8 -3.48 1.87 9.06
C ALA A 8 -3.22 3.01 8.05
N LEU A 9 -2.20 3.84 8.28
CA LEU A 9 -1.83 4.92 7.35
C LEU A 9 -1.44 4.43 5.95
N VAL A 10 -0.63 3.36 5.85
CA VAL A 10 -0.29 2.76 4.55
C VAL A 10 -1.55 2.23 3.86
N VAL A 11 -2.45 1.57 4.58
CA VAL A 11 -3.71 1.06 4.03
C VAL A 11 -4.61 2.21 3.55
N THR A 12 -4.75 3.29 4.33
CA THR A 12 -5.51 4.48 3.92
C THR A 12 -4.93 5.11 2.65
N LEU A 13 -3.61 5.22 2.55
CA LEU A 13 -2.95 5.71 1.33
C LEU A 13 -3.24 4.79 0.13
N LEU A 14 -3.15 3.47 0.31
CA LEU A 14 -3.46 2.51 -0.75
C LEU A 14 -4.92 2.65 -1.22
N LEU A 15 -5.87 2.76 -0.30
CA LEU A 15 -7.28 2.94 -0.62
C LEU A 15 -7.54 4.27 -1.34
N TYR A 16 -6.93 5.37 -0.88
CA TYR A 16 -7.04 6.69 -1.51
C TYR A 16 -6.51 6.66 -2.97
N TYR A 17 -5.32 6.10 -3.18
CA TYR A 17 -4.74 5.99 -4.51
C TYR A 17 -5.48 5.00 -5.40
N SER A 18 -6.07 3.94 -4.85
CA SER A 18 -6.86 2.97 -5.59
C SER A 18 -8.25 3.51 -5.97
N SER A 19 -8.86 4.32 -5.12
CA SER A 19 -10.13 4.99 -5.44
C SER A 19 -9.98 5.96 -6.61
N THR A 20 -8.80 6.57 -6.76
CA THR A 20 -8.49 7.45 -7.91
C THR A 20 -8.03 6.68 -9.14
N ASN A 21 -7.48 5.48 -8.97
CA ASN A 21 -6.99 4.63 -10.05
C ASN A 21 -7.81 3.33 -10.15
N LYS A 22 -8.99 3.41 -10.79
CA LYS A 22 -9.92 2.30 -11.05
C LYS A 22 -9.20 0.96 -11.37
N HIS A 23 -8.97 0.14 -10.34
CA HIS A 23 -8.37 -1.20 -10.39
C HIS A 23 -6.97 -1.31 -11.04
N LYS A 24 -6.27 -0.18 -11.21
CA LYS A 24 -4.92 -0.19 -11.79
C LYS A 24 -3.86 -0.41 -10.72
N PRO A 25 -2.70 -0.98 -11.08
CA PRO A 25 -1.56 -1.03 -10.18
C PRO A 25 -1.15 0.39 -9.78
N ILE A 26 -1.20 0.68 -8.49
CA ILE A 26 -0.85 1.99 -7.93
C ILE A 26 0.62 2.01 -7.51
N SER A 27 1.27 3.15 -7.75
CA SER A 27 2.60 3.44 -7.20
C SER A 27 2.44 4.62 -6.25
N ILE A 28 2.61 4.38 -4.94
CA ILE A 28 2.60 5.49 -3.98
C ILE A 28 3.93 6.26 -4.13
N PRO A 29 3.89 7.59 -4.35
CA PRO A 29 5.10 8.38 -4.44
C PRO A 29 5.82 8.43 -3.08
N THR A 30 7.14 8.31 -3.10
CA THR A 30 7.97 8.32 -1.88
C THR A 30 7.81 9.59 -1.05
N ASP A 31 7.52 10.72 -1.71
CA ASP A 31 7.26 12.01 -1.06
C ASP A 31 6.07 11.92 -0.10
N LYS A 32 4.97 11.30 -0.53
CA LYS A 32 3.78 11.07 0.29
C LYS A 32 4.03 10.10 1.45
N LEU A 33 4.90 9.11 1.23
CA LEU A 33 5.34 8.24 2.34
C LEU A 33 6.11 9.07 3.38
N SER A 34 6.99 9.98 2.94
CA SER A 34 7.75 10.86 3.82
C SER A 34 6.85 11.85 4.57
N GLU A 35 5.89 12.49 3.87
CA GLU A 35 4.90 13.40 4.47
C GLU A 35 4.08 12.71 5.57
N CYS A 36 3.74 11.43 5.39
CA CYS A 36 3.04 10.64 6.41
C CYS A 36 3.97 10.03 7.49
N GLY A 37 5.27 10.34 7.49
CA GLY A 37 6.24 9.77 8.43
C GLY A 37 6.48 8.26 8.25
N ILE A 38 6.20 7.73 7.06
CA ILE A 38 6.35 6.33 6.70
C ILE A 38 7.70 6.13 6.01
N SER A 39 8.63 5.47 6.71
CA SER A 39 9.87 5.03 6.10
C SER A 39 9.61 3.97 5.02
N ARG A 40 10.45 3.93 3.97
CA ARG A 40 10.38 2.90 2.91
C ARG A 40 10.36 1.48 3.47
N GLN A 41 11.15 1.18 4.50
CA GLN A 41 11.19 -0.13 5.14
C GLN A 41 9.83 -0.51 5.75
N THR A 42 9.21 0.42 6.48
CA THR A 42 7.86 0.25 7.04
C THR A 42 6.84 0.02 5.94
N TYR A 43 6.91 0.79 4.86
CA TYR A 43 6.03 0.61 3.71
C TYR A 43 6.17 -0.79 3.12
N TYR A 44 7.39 -1.23 2.78
CA TYR A 44 7.60 -2.58 2.23
C TYR A 44 7.17 -3.68 3.19
N HIS A 45 7.41 -3.53 4.49
CA HIS A 45 6.97 -4.49 5.51
C HIS A 45 5.44 -4.59 5.59
N VAL A 46 4.74 -3.46 5.52
CA VAL A 46 3.26 -3.46 5.50
C VAL A 46 2.73 -4.07 4.21
N ILE A 47 3.32 -3.73 3.05
CA ILE A 47 2.93 -4.33 1.77
C ILE A 47 3.16 -5.85 1.77
N ASP A 48 4.29 -6.33 2.28
CA ASP A 48 4.58 -7.77 2.43
C ASP A 48 3.56 -8.47 3.33
N SER A 49 3.18 -7.83 4.45
CA SER A 49 2.12 -8.34 5.32
C SER A 49 0.78 -8.41 4.61
N LEU A 50 0.38 -7.36 3.90
CA LEU A 50 -0.88 -7.31 3.17
C LEU A 50 -0.93 -8.30 2.00
N GLU A 51 0.22 -8.57 1.36
CA GLU A 51 0.34 -9.58 0.31
C GLU A 51 0.19 -11.00 0.87
N LYS A 52 0.77 -11.27 2.05
CA LYS A 52 0.56 -12.52 2.78
C LYS A 52 -0.90 -12.72 3.20
N GLU A 53 -1.59 -11.63 3.52
CA GLU A 53 -3.02 -11.60 3.82
C GLU A 53 -3.90 -11.62 2.56
N GLN A 54 -3.31 -11.70 1.36
CA GLN A 54 -4.01 -11.70 0.06
C GLN A 54 -4.88 -10.45 -0.20
N LEU A 55 -4.61 -9.36 0.52
CA LEU A 55 -5.32 -8.08 0.36
C LEU A 55 -4.74 -7.24 -0.77
N VAL A 56 -3.46 -7.43 -1.08
CA VAL A 56 -2.77 -6.75 -2.17
C VAL A 56 -1.93 -7.72 -2.98
N GLN A 57 -1.63 -7.34 -4.22
CA GLN A 57 -0.69 -8.01 -5.10
C GLN A 57 0.42 -7.04 -5.47
N THR A 58 1.67 -7.37 -5.19
CA THR A 58 2.81 -6.60 -5.68
C THR A 58 3.15 -6.97 -7.11
N ILE A 59 3.38 -5.96 -7.93
CA ILE A 59 3.82 -6.09 -9.31
C ILE A 59 5.22 -5.47 -9.36
N LYS A 60 6.22 -6.36 -9.40
CA LYS A 60 7.64 -6.01 -9.53
C LYS A 60 8.01 -6.10 -11.01
N GLU A 61 8.01 -4.97 -11.70
CA GLU A 61 8.56 -4.88 -13.05
C GLU A 61 10.07 -4.64 -12.97
N PRO A 62 10.91 -5.43 -13.65
CA PRO A 62 12.36 -5.24 -13.66
C PRO A 62 12.69 -3.83 -14.18
N GLY A 63 13.48 -3.06 -13.41
CA GLY A 63 13.86 -1.68 -13.75
C GLY A 63 12.83 -0.60 -13.45
N ARG A 64 11.68 -0.91 -12.81
CA ARG A 64 10.63 0.07 -12.48
C ARG A 64 10.28 0.10 -10.99
N LYS A 65 9.61 1.18 -10.57
CA LYS A 65 9.06 1.35 -9.22
C LYS A 65 8.03 0.25 -8.92
N MET A 66 8.07 -0.32 -7.71
CA MET A 66 7.11 -1.34 -7.27
C MET A 66 5.68 -0.80 -7.34
N LYS A 67 4.79 -1.53 -8.01
CA LYS A 67 3.37 -1.20 -8.06
C LYS A 67 2.60 -2.18 -7.18
N VAL A 68 1.51 -1.72 -6.59
CA VAL A 68 0.65 -2.51 -5.71
C VAL A 68 -0.75 -2.48 -6.31
N LYS A 69 -1.39 -3.64 -6.45
CA LYS A 69 -2.78 -3.75 -6.86
C LYS A 69 -3.59 -4.23 -5.66
N LEU A 70 -4.64 -3.50 -5.31
CA LEU A 70 -5.60 -3.97 -4.30
C LEU A 70 -6.42 -5.11 -4.91
N LEU A 71 -6.40 -6.26 -4.23
CA LEU A 71 -7.27 -7.38 -4.54
C LEU A 71 -8.56 -7.10 -3.79
N GLY A 72 -9.67 -6.93 -4.52
CA GLY A 72 -10.89 -6.31 -4.02
C GLY A 72 -11.47 -6.95 -2.77
N ALA A 73 -11.06 -6.46 -1.60
CA ALA A 73 -11.84 -6.49 -0.38
C ALA A 73 -12.50 -5.11 -0.24
N THR A 74 -13.44 -4.81 -1.14
CA THR A 74 -14.31 -3.62 -1.04
C THR A 74 -15.30 -3.69 0.11
N GLU A 75 -15.27 -4.75 0.93
CA GLU A 75 -16.25 -4.97 2.01
C GLU A 75 -15.66 -5.23 3.40
N GLU A 76 -14.33 -5.30 3.57
CA GLU A 76 -13.72 -5.73 4.85
C GLU A 76 -12.86 -4.65 5.55
N PHE A 77 -13.10 -3.38 5.23
CA PHE A 77 -12.55 -2.23 5.98
C PHE A 77 -13.67 -1.32 6.50
N LYS A 78 -14.71 -1.92 7.09
CA LYS A 78 -15.78 -1.19 7.80
C LYS A 78 -15.64 -1.35 9.30
#